data_AF-A0A4U2YX79-F1
#
_entry.id   AF-A0A4U2YX79-F1
#
_cell.length_a   1.000
_cell.length_b   1.000
_cell.length_c   1.000
_cell.angle_alpha   90.00
_cell.angle_beta   90.00
_cell.angle_gamma   90.00
#
_symmetry.space_group_name_H-M   'P 1'
#
loop_
_entity.id
_entity.type
_entity.pdbx_description
1 polymer ?
#
loop_
_entity_poly.entity_id
_entity_poly.type
_entity_poly.pdbx_seq_one_letter_code
_entity_poly.pdbx_strand_id
1 'polypeptide(L)' 'MTDYRQGYEFYRQICDQHGLEPINFHYYILNLSQEQLDAYNEQAKIVGGQIEYEVS' A
#
# COMPACT_ATOMS: atom_id res chain seq x y z
N MET A 1 -6.84 -15.14 5.84
CA MET A 1 -6.21 -14.49 4.66
C MET A 1 -5.95 -13.05 5.05
N THR A 2 -4.70 -12.61 5.00
CA THR A 2 -4.36 -11.20 5.25
C THR A 2 -5.06 -10.31 4.21
N ASP A 3 -5.69 -9.23 4.65
CA ASP A 3 -6.24 -8.23 3.73
C ASP A 3 -5.13 -7.27 3.30
N TYR A 4 -4.88 -7.20 2.01
CA TYR A 4 -3.82 -6.40 1.38
C TYR A 4 -4.35 -5.11 0.72
N ARG A 5 -5.63 -4.76 0.92
CA ARG A 5 -6.21 -3.54 0.34
C ARG A 5 -5.50 -2.28 0.81
N GLN A 6 -5.18 -2.19 2.11
CA GLN A 6 -4.46 -1.04 2.67
C GLN A 6 -3.06 -0.90 2.08
N GLY A 7 -2.31 -2.01 2.00
CA GLY A 7 -1.02 -2.05 1.32
C GLY A 7 -1.11 -1.62 -0.15
N TYR A 8 -2.16 -2.06 -0.87
CA TYR A 8 -2.37 -1.64 -2.26
C TYR A 8 -2.69 -0.15 -2.40
N GLU A 9 -3.49 0.43 -1.50
CA GLU A 9 -3.77 1.87 -1.51
C GLU A 9 -2.49 2.69 -1.28
N PHE A 10 -1.68 2.28 -0.32
CA PHE A 10 -0.38 2.92 -0.09
C PHE A 10 0.56 2.75 -1.30
N TYR A 11 0.64 1.56 -1.89
CA TYR A 11 1.38 1.33 -3.14
C TYR A 11 0.93 2.29 -4.26
N ARG A 12 -0.39 2.49 -4.45
CA ARG A 12 -0.90 3.45 -5.43
C ARG A 12 -0.47 4.89 -5.14
N GLN A 13 -0.47 5.31 -3.87
CA GLN A 13 0.02 6.64 -3.48
C GLN A 13 1.50 6.82 -3.81
N ILE A 14 2.33 5.81 -3.53
CA ILE A 14 3.75 5.84 -3.89
C ILE A 14 3.94 5.90 -5.40
N CYS A 15 3.18 5.12 -6.18
CA CYS A 15 3.21 5.21 -7.64
C CYS A 15 2.88 6.63 -8.12
N ASP A 16 1.82 7.24 -7.60
CA ASP A 16 1.40 8.60 -7.95
C ASP A 16 2.47 9.66 -7.62
N GLN A 17 3.09 9.57 -6.43
CA GLN A 17 4.19 10.45 -6.01
C GLN A 17 5.40 10.41 -6.96
N HIS A 18 5.62 9.28 -7.61
CA HIS A 18 6.70 9.09 -8.58
C HIS A 18 6.25 9.26 -10.04
N GLY A 19 4.99 9.64 -10.29
CA GLY A 19 4.44 9.78 -11.65
C GLY A 19 4.32 8.45 -12.40
N LEU A 20 4.17 7.35 -11.68
CA LEU A 20 4.03 5.99 -12.20
C LEU A 20 2.56 5.55 -12.17
N GLU A 21 2.13 4.84 -13.20
CA GLU A 21 0.83 4.17 -13.21
C GLU A 21 0.90 2.87 -12.40
N PRO A 22 0.06 2.68 -11.36
CA PRO A 22 0.03 1.44 -10.61
C PRO A 22 -0.63 0.32 -11.40
N ILE A 23 -0.10 -0.91 -11.25
CA ILE A 23 -0.80 -2.10 -11.75
C ILE A 23 -2.09 -2.33 -10.96
N ASN A 24 -3.06 -3.04 -11.54
CA ASN A 24 -4.31 -3.34 -10.84
C ASN A 24 -4.10 -4.29 -9.65
N PHE A 25 -5.05 -4.30 -8.72
CA PHE A 25 -4.97 -5.06 -7.47
C PHE A 25 -4.75 -6.57 -7.67
N HIS A 26 -5.33 -7.18 -8.70
CA HIS A 26 -5.16 -8.60 -8.95
C HIS A 26 -3.71 -8.94 -9.27
N TYR A 27 -3.07 -8.16 -10.16
CA TYR A 27 -1.66 -8.34 -10.49
C TYR A 27 -0.72 -7.93 -9.36
N TYR A 28 -1.10 -6.94 -8.55
CA TYR A 28 -0.37 -6.59 -7.33
C TYR A 28 -0.22 -7.79 -6.40
N ILE A 29 -1.30 -8.54 -6.15
CA ILE A 29 -1.27 -9.75 -5.30
C ILE A 29 -0.48 -10.89 -5.96
N LEU A 30 -0.62 -11.08 -7.27
CA LEU A 30 0.00 -12.21 -7.96
C LEU A 30 1.50 -12.04 -8.21
N ASN A 31 1.96 -10.80 -8.42
CA ASN A 31 3.32 -10.54 -8.90
C ASN A 31 4.30 -10.11 -7.80
N LEU A 32 3.79 -9.68 -6.65
CA LEU A 32 4.64 -9.36 -5.50
C LEU A 32 4.86 -10.58 -4.61
N SER A 33 6.04 -10.67 -4.02
CA SER A 33 6.31 -11.67 -3.00
C SER A 33 5.48 -11.41 -1.75
N GLN A 34 5.29 -12.46 -0.95
CA GLN A 34 4.61 -12.37 0.34
C GLN A 34 5.22 -11.28 1.23
N GLU A 35 6.55 -11.22 1.28
CA GLU A 35 7.30 -10.20 2.03
C GLU A 35 7.03 -8.78 1.53
N GLN A 36 6.96 -8.57 0.21
CA GLN A 36 6.66 -7.26 -0.37
C GLN A 36 5.22 -6.82 -0.07
N LEU A 37 4.26 -7.74 -0.17
CA LEU A 37 2.87 -7.49 0.18
C LEU A 37 2.71 -7.11 1.65
N ASP A 38 3.41 -7.82 2.54
CA ASP A 38 3.39 -7.55 3.97
C ASP A 38 4.05 -6.20 4.29
N ALA A 39 5.19 -5.88 3.68
CA ALA A 39 5.87 -4.59 3.87
C ALA A 39 4.98 -3.39 3.48
N TYR A 40 4.32 -3.43 2.33
CA TYR A 40 3.38 -2.37 1.95
C TYR A 40 2.19 -2.29 2.91
N ASN A 41 1.67 -3.42 3.37
CA ASN A 41 0.54 -3.45 4.30
C ASN A 41 0.91 -2.95 5.70
N GLU A 42 2.13 -3.20 6.16
CA GLU A 42 2.67 -2.64 7.39
C GLU A 42 2.89 -1.13 7.26
N GLN A 43 3.48 -0.69 6.16
CA GLN A 43 3.70 0.73 5.92
C GLN A 43 2.38 1.51 5.85
N ALA A 44 1.35 0.92 5.24
CA ALA A 44 0.00 1.50 5.22
C ALA A 44 -0.58 1.71 6.63
N LYS A 45 -0.26 0.83 7.59
CA LYS A 45 -0.70 1.00 9.00
C LYS A 45 0.07 2.12 9.70
N ILE A 46 1.36 2.29 9.41
CA ILE A 46 2.18 3.35 9.98
C ILE A 46 1.72 4.72 9.45
N VAL A 47 1.52 4.84 8.13
CA VAL A 47 1.08 6.09 7.50
C VAL A 47 -0.39 6.37 7.78
N GLY A 48 -1.25 5.36 7.73
CA GLY A 48 -2.65 5.48 8.14
C GLY A 48 -2.79 5.93 9.60
N GLY A 49 -1.86 5.48 10.46
CA GLY A 49 -1.74 5.97 11.83
C GLY A 49 -1.25 7.41 11.94
N GLN A 50 -0.38 7.89 11.04
CA GLN A 50 0.10 9.29 11.03
C GLN A 50 -0.96 10.30 10.56
N ILE A 51 -1.79 9.94 9.57
CA ILE A 51 -2.86 10.82 9.08
C ILE A 51 -3.91 11.10 10.18
N GLU A 52 -4.14 10.16 11.12
CA GLU A 52 -5.04 10.40 12.26
C GLU A 52 -4.51 11.44 13.26
N TYR A 53 -3.19 11.69 13.34
CA TYR A 53 -2.62 12.73 14.23
C TYR A 53 -2.43 14.10 13.53
N GLU A 54 -2.47 14.16 12.20
CA GLU A 54 -2.36 15.41 11.44
C GLU A 54 -3.72 16.09 11.18
N VAL A 55 -4.83 15.47 11.59
CA VAL A 55 -6.14 16.12 11.69
C VAL A 55 -6.38 16.52 13.15
N SER A 56 -5.87 17.68 13.56
CA SER A 56 -6.20 18.37 14.82
C SER A 56 -6.30 19.87 14.60
#